data_AF-A0A1Q6Z9X3-F1
#
_entry.id   AF-A0A1Q6Z9X3-F1
#
_cell.length_a   1.000
_cell.length_b   1.000
_cell.length_c   1.000
_cell.angle_alpha   90.00
_cell.angle_beta   90.00
_cell.angle_gamma   90.00
#
_symmetry.space_group_name_H-M   'P 1'
#
loop_
_entity.id
_entity.type
_entity.pdbx_description
1 polymer ?
#
loop_
_entity_poly.entity_id
_entity_poly.type
_entity_poly.pdbx_seq_one_letter_code
_entity_poly.pdbx_strand_id
1 'polypeptide(L)'
;MLPIWIGPAEASAIAMELAGVKFARPLTHDLLKQVILGLGADLRKVIITQVKDNTYYAELHIYRGDAVIQVDARPSDSIAVALRLKAPIFTTENLLALTSVETGEPGAETGPTPLGPDELKSYLQNLDPEDFGKFTP
;
A
#
# COMPACT_ATOMS: atom_id res chain seq x y z
N MET A 1 9.57 -5.08 -9.40
CA MET A 1 9.22 -4.38 -8.13
C MET A 1 7.70 -4.39 -8.01
N LEU A 2 7.13 -4.52 -6.80
CA LEU A 2 5.67 -4.50 -6.57
C LEU A 2 5.25 -3.18 -5.91
N PRO A 3 4.71 -2.20 -6.66
CA PRO A 3 4.17 -0.97 -6.07
C PRO A 3 2.84 -1.25 -5.34
N ILE A 4 2.71 -0.74 -4.11
CA ILE A 4 1.49 -0.87 -3.29
C ILE A 4 1.14 0.51 -2.72
N TRP A 5 -0.03 1.03 -3.09
CA TRP A 5 -0.50 2.32 -2.60
C TRP A 5 -1.13 2.17 -1.21
N ILE A 6 -0.71 3.06 -0.30
CA ILE A 6 -1.11 3.08 1.09
C ILE A 6 -1.49 4.50 1.50
N GLY A 7 -2.35 4.63 2.50
CA GLY A 7 -2.75 5.93 3.02
C GLY A 7 -1.63 6.64 3.79
N PRO A 8 -1.77 7.96 4.03
CA PRO A 8 -0.75 8.75 4.74
C PRO A 8 -0.48 8.26 6.17
N ALA A 9 -1.51 7.79 6.87
CA ALA A 9 -1.38 7.28 8.23
C ALA A 9 -0.54 6.00 8.26
N GLU A 10 -0.81 5.07 7.34
CA GLU A 10 -0.05 3.84 7.18
C GLU A 10 1.40 4.12 6.77
N ALA A 11 1.60 5.02 5.80
CA ALA A 11 2.92 5.43 5.35
C ALA A 11 3.75 6.04 6.50
N SER A 12 3.13 6.90 7.31
CA SER A 12 3.77 7.47 8.50
C SER A 12 4.19 6.39 9.50
N ALA A 13 3.32 5.42 9.80
CA ALA A 13 3.61 4.33 10.73
C ALA A 13 4.78 3.44 10.29
N ILE A 14 4.94 3.22 8.98
CA ILE A 14 6.06 2.50 8.38
C ILE A 14 7.34 3.35 8.41
N ALA A 15 7.25 4.61 7.96
CA ALA A 15 8.39 5.52 7.89
C ALA A 15 9.03 5.75 9.26
N MET A 16 8.22 5.92 10.31
CA MET A 16 8.71 6.10 11.68
C MET A 16 9.50 4.88 12.18
N GLU A 17 9.06 3.66 11.87
CA GLU A 17 9.78 2.45 12.26
C GLU A 17 11.09 2.30 11.47
N LEU A 18 11.07 2.57 10.16
CA LEU A 18 12.28 2.56 9.33
C LEU A 18 13.31 3.61 9.79
N ALA A 19 12.85 4.77 10.22
CA ALA A 19 13.67 5.82 10.81
C ALA A 19 14.12 5.51 12.25
N GLY A 20 13.65 4.41 12.86
CA GLY A 20 14.02 4.00 14.21
C GLY A 20 13.47 4.91 15.31
N VAL A 21 12.44 5.71 15.03
CA VAL A 21 11.84 6.65 16.00
C VAL A 21 11.23 5.87 17.16
N LYS A 22 11.52 6.30 18.39
CA LYS A 22 10.98 5.70 19.62
C LYS A 22 10.07 6.69 20.34
N PHE A 23 8.88 6.21 20.68
CA PHE A 23 7.85 6.96 21.40
C PHE A 23 7.81 6.56 22.88
N ALA A 24 7.39 7.48 23.75
CA ALA A 24 7.23 7.21 25.18
C ALA A 24 6.13 6.18 25.50
N ARG A 25 5.15 6.04 24.59
CA ARG A 25 4.06 5.07 24.68
C ARG A 25 3.98 4.28 23.37
N PRO A 26 3.60 2.99 23.41
CA PRO A 26 3.48 2.17 22.21
C PRO A 26 2.35 2.71 21.31
N LEU A 27 2.63 2.78 20.00
CA LEU A 27 1.60 3.03 18.99
C LEU A 27 0.90 1.72 18.62
N THR A 28 -0.05 1.77 17.70
CA THR A 28 -0.92 0.64 17.34
C THR A 28 -0.15 -0.61 16.92
N HIS A 29 0.84 -0.49 16.02
CA HIS A 29 1.62 -1.64 15.56
C HIS A 29 2.62 -2.12 16.62
N ASP A 30 3.07 -1.25 17.53
CA ASP A 30 3.87 -1.64 18.70
C ASP A 30 3.03 -2.45 19.70
N LEU A 31 1.80 -2.00 19.95
CA LEU A 31 0.83 -2.72 20.79
C LEU A 31 0.57 -4.12 20.20
N LEU A 32 0.32 -4.22 18.90
CA LEU A 32 0.09 -5.52 18.26
C LEU A 32 1.31 -6.44 18.38
N LYS A 33 2.52 -5.92 18.19
CA LYS A 33 3.75 -6.67 18.49
C LYS A 33 3.77 -7.18 19.93
N GLN A 34 3.46 -6.33 20.92
CA GLN A 34 3.43 -6.75 22.33
C GLN A 34 2.36 -7.80 22.60
N VAL A 35 1.20 -7.73 21.93
CA VAL A 35 0.15 -8.75 22.03
C VAL A 35 0.63 -10.10 21.48
N ILE A 36 1.25 -10.13 20.29
CA ILE A 36 1.79 -11.36 19.70
C ILE A 36 2.82 -12.01 20.63
N LEU A 37 3.81 -11.22 21.09
CA LEU A 37 4.85 -11.71 21.99
C LEU A 37 4.30 -12.13 23.36
N GLY A 38 3.36 -11.36 23.92
CA GLY A 38 2.74 -11.63 25.22
C GLY A 38 1.89 -12.90 25.24
N LEU A 39 1.36 -13.32 24.09
CA LEU A 39 0.67 -14.60 23.93
C LEU A 39 1.62 -15.79 23.73
N GLY A 40 2.94 -15.55 23.77
CA GLY A 40 3.97 -16.55 23.52
C GLY A 40 4.02 -16.98 22.05
N ALA A 41 3.66 -16.08 21.15
CA ALA A 41 3.66 -16.32 19.71
C ALA A 41 4.74 -15.48 19.00
N ASP A 42 5.05 -15.88 17.77
CA ASP A 42 6.05 -15.24 16.93
C ASP A 42 5.53 -15.03 15.51
N LEU A 43 5.77 -13.85 14.92
CA LEU A 43 5.42 -13.60 13.53
C LEU A 43 6.58 -14.08 12.65
N ARG A 44 6.42 -15.23 11.99
CA ARG A 44 7.52 -15.80 11.19
C ARG A 44 7.59 -15.28 9.76
N LYS A 45 6.46 -14.88 9.18
CA LYS A 45 6.44 -14.30 7.84
C LYS A 45 5.15 -13.53 7.59
N VAL A 46 5.24 -12.61 6.66
CA VAL A 46 4.10 -11.99 5.98
C VAL A 46 4.09 -12.43 4.53
N ILE A 47 2.91 -12.71 3.98
CA ILE A 47 2.75 -13.03 2.57
C ILE A 47 1.74 -12.06 1.96
N ILE A 48 2.14 -11.29 0.95
CA ILE A 48 1.21 -10.55 0.09
C ILE A 48 0.68 -11.55 -0.94
N THR A 49 -0.59 -11.92 -0.81
CA THR A 49 -1.13 -13.12 -1.45
C THR A 49 -1.67 -12.84 -2.85
N GLN A 50 -2.49 -11.81 -2.98
CA GLN A 50 -3.23 -11.53 -4.21
C GLN A 50 -3.65 -10.05 -4.32
N VAL A 51 -4.08 -9.67 -5.53
CA VAL A 51 -4.80 -8.43 -5.81
C VAL A 51 -6.15 -8.77 -6.43
N LYS A 52 -7.21 -8.13 -5.94
CA LYS A 52 -8.57 -8.23 -6.49
C LYS A 52 -9.19 -6.86 -6.50
N ASP A 53 -9.74 -6.44 -7.64
CA ASP A 53 -10.39 -5.12 -7.79
C ASP A 53 -9.50 -3.97 -7.26
N ASN A 54 -8.22 -3.99 -7.66
CA ASN A 54 -7.18 -3.05 -7.23
C ASN A 54 -6.90 -3.03 -5.70
N THR A 55 -7.38 -4.02 -4.97
CA THR A 55 -7.17 -4.19 -3.53
C THR A 55 -6.24 -5.36 -3.28
N TYR A 56 -5.10 -5.07 -2.65
CA TYR A 56 -4.11 -6.07 -2.26
C TYR A 56 -4.46 -6.71 -0.92
N TYR A 57 -4.20 -8.00 -0.80
CA TYR A 57 -4.41 -8.82 0.40
C TYR A 57 -3.08 -9.34 0.92
N ALA A 58 -2.97 -9.47 2.24
CA ALA A 58 -1.81 -10.03 2.89
C ALA A 58 -2.20 -10.90 4.08
N GLU A 59 -1.31 -11.80 4.45
CA GLU A 59 -1.48 -12.67 5.61
C GLU A 59 -0.29 -12.57 6.56
N LEU A 60 -0.58 -12.45 7.85
CA LEU A 60 0.40 -12.65 8.91
C LEU A 60 0.39 -14.13 9.31
N HIS A 61 1.54 -14.79 9.24
CA HIS A 61 1.70 -16.18 9.65
C HIS A 61 2.34 -16.22 11.04
N ILE A 62 1.50 -16.30 12.06
CA ILE A 62 1.86 -16.25 13.48
C ILE A 62 1.96 -17.67 14.02
N TYR A 63 3.08 -17.98 14.66
CA TYR A 63 3.37 -19.30 15.20
C TYR A 63 3.27 -19.30 16.72
N ARG A 64 2.57 -20.28 17.29
CA ARG A 64 2.49 -20.51 18.73
C ARG A 64 2.70 -21.99 19.00
N GLY A 65 3.93 -22.37 19.35
CA GLY A 65 4.34 -23.78 19.35
C GLY A 65 4.26 -24.35 17.92
N ASP A 66 3.55 -25.46 17.77
CA ASP A 66 3.34 -26.12 16.47
C ASP A 66 2.13 -25.57 15.69
N ALA A 67 1.33 -24.71 16.33
CA ALA A 67 0.18 -24.11 15.69
C ALA A 67 0.59 -22.92 14.81
N VAL A 68 0.03 -22.89 13.60
CA VAL A 68 0.13 -21.75 12.67
C VAL A 68 -1.21 -21.05 12.61
N ILE A 69 -1.24 -19.78 12.97
CA ILE A 69 -2.39 -18.90 12.92
C ILE A 69 -2.17 -17.96 11.75
N GLN A 70 -3.04 -18.04 10.73
CA GLN A 70 -3.04 -17.14 9.59
C GLN A 70 -4.07 -16.04 9.86
N VAL A 71 -3.63 -14.79 9.78
CA VAL A 71 -4.49 -13.62 9.98
C VAL A 71 -4.50 -12.80 8.71
N ASP A 72 -5.68 -12.66 8.10
CA ASP A 72 -5.91 -11.76 6.97
C ASP A 72 -5.72 -10.31 7.40
N ALA A 73 -5.01 -9.54 6.59
CA ALA A 73 -4.70 -8.15 6.86
C ALA A 73 -4.38 -7.37 5.58
N ARG A 74 -4.44 -6.04 5.68
CA ARG A 74 -3.94 -5.16 4.61
C ARG A 74 -2.42 -5.28 4.51
N PRO A 75 -1.83 -5.15 3.32
CA PRO A 75 -0.37 -5.13 3.17
C PRO A 75 0.32 -4.06 4.01
N SER A 76 -0.27 -2.86 4.10
CA SER A 76 0.27 -1.76 4.91
C SER A 76 0.47 -2.13 6.38
N ASP A 77 -0.56 -2.70 7.00
CA ASP A 77 -0.50 -3.15 8.39
C ASP A 77 0.48 -4.32 8.56
N SER A 78 0.45 -5.27 7.63
CA SER A 78 1.33 -6.43 7.65
C SER A 78 2.80 -6.02 7.57
N ILE A 79 3.15 -5.08 6.68
CA ILE A 79 4.50 -4.52 6.54
C ILE A 79 4.91 -3.79 7.83
N ALA A 80 4.02 -2.95 8.39
CA ALA A 80 4.32 -2.20 9.61
C ALA A 80 4.61 -3.11 10.81
N VAL A 81 3.91 -4.24 10.94
CA VAL A 81 4.16 -5.24 11.99
C VAL A 81 5.42 -6.05 11.70
N ALA A 82 5.60 -6.47 10.44
CA ALA A 82 6.78 -7.24 10.02
C ALA A 82 8.09 -6.48 10.32
N LEU A 83 8.15 -5.18 10.06
CA LEU A 83 9.33 -4.36 10.38
C LEU A 83 9.66 -4.38 11.88
N ARG A 84 8.63 -4.26 12.74
CA ARG A 84 8.79 -4.24 14.21
C ARG A 84 9.20 -5.59 14.81
N LEU A 85 8.73 -6.68 14.20
CA LEU A 85 9.05 -8.06 14.59
C LEU A 85 10.23 -8.64 13.79
N LYS A 86 10.77 -7.89 12.82
CA LYS A 86 11.82 -8.33 11.89
C LYS A 86 11.43 -9.61 11.12
N ALA A 87 10.16 -9.73 10.79
CA ALA A 87 9.65 -10.85 10.03
C ALA A 87 9.92 -10.64 8.52
N PRO A 88 10.34 -11.68 7.78
CA PRO A 88 10.47 -11.63 6.33
C PRO A 88 9.11 -11.43 5.66
N ILE A 89 9.12 -10.69 4.54
CA ILE A 89 7.94 -10.37 3.73
C ILE A 89 8.11 -11.08 2.38
N PHE A 90 7.08 -11.83 1.99
CA PHE A 90 7.03 -12.58 0.73
C PHE A 90 5.86 -12.11 -0.12
N THR A 91 5.91 -12.47 -1.39
CA THR A 91 4.82 -12.32 -2.34
C THR A 91 4.88 -13.47 -3.34
N THR A 92 3.79 -13.71 -4.05
CA THR A 92 3.76 -14.71 -5.12
C THR A 92 4.47 -14.17 -6.38
N GLU A 93 5.06 -15.07 -7.17
CA GLU A 93 5.69 -14.73 -8.46
C GLU A 93 4.67 -14.12 -9.43
N ASN A 94 3.44 -14.63 -9.43
CA ASN A 94 2.35 -14.10 -10.25
C ASN A 94 2.09 -12.61 -9.95
N LEU A 95 2.09 -12.24 -8.66
CA LEU A 95 1.86 -10.85 -8.26
C LEU A 95 3.04 -9.94 -8.64
N LEU A 96 4.27 -10.46 -8.60
CA LEU A 96 5.45 -9.74 -9.10
C LEU A 96 5.42 -9.56 -10.63
N ALA A 97 4.96 -10.57 -11.36
CA ALA A 97 4.87 -10.54 -12.81
C ALA A 97 3.83 -9.53 -13.31
N LEU A 98 2.72 -9.36 -12.56
CA LEU A 98 1.70 -8.35 -12.86
C LEU A 98 2.25 -6.91 -12.82
N THR A 99 3.37 -6.68 -12.12
CA THR A 99 3.96 -5.35 -11.94
C THR A 99 5.35 -5.23 -12.54
N SER A 100 5.73 -6.13 -13.44
CA SER A 100 6.87 -5.96 -14.35
C SER A 100 6.56 -4.88 -15.40
N VAL A 101 6.29 -3.67 -14.93
CA VAL A 101 6.33 -2.45 -15.73
C VAL A 101 7.74 -1.91 -15.54
N GLU A 102 8.42 -1.67 -16.67
CA GLU A 102 9.72 -1.01 -16.73
C GLU A 102 9.67 0.25 -15.86
N THR A 103 10.76 0.54 -15.15
CA THR A 103 10.96 1.78 -14.39
C THR A 103 10.91 3.00 -15.32
N GLY A 104 9.71 3.37 -15.75
CA GLY A 104 9.33 4.69 -16.19
C GLY A 104 8.88 5.48 -14.98
N GLU A 105 9.25 6.75 -14.95
CA GLU A 105 9.01 7.68 -13.85
C GLU A 105 7.54 7.66 -13.38
N PRO A 106 7.27 7.74 -12.07
CA PRO A 106 5.91 7.75 -11.54
C PRO A 106 5.27 9.12 -11.82
N GLY A 107 4.48 9.19 -12.89
CA GLY A 107 3.79 10.42 -13.26
C GLY A 107 3.02 10.32 -14.58
N ALA A 108 2.19 9.29 -14.75
CA ALA A 108 1.19 9.28 -15.80
C ALA A 108 -0.16 8.96 -15.16
N GLU A 109 -0.83 10.02 -14.74
CA GLU A 109 -2.28 10.03 -14.58
C GLU A 109 -2.88 9.43 -15.86
N THR A 110 -3.75 8.43 -15.74
CA THR A 110 -4.65 8.02 -16.83
C THR A 110 -5.77 9.05 -16.98
N GLY A 111 -5.39 10.32 -17.10
CA GLY A 111 -6.22 11.39 -17.65
C GLY A 111 -5.98 11.47 -19.16
N PRO A 112 -6.88 12.12 -19.92
CA PRO A 112 -6.60 12.44 -21.31
C PRO A 112 -5.27 13.20 -21.38
N THR A 113 -4.39 12.78 -22.29
CA THR A 113 -3.12 13.46 -22.59
C THR A 113 -3.31 14.98 -22.62
N PRO A 114 -2.46 15.77 -21.94
CA PRO A 114 -2.57 17.23 -22.00
C PRO A 114 -2.47 17.67 -23.46
N LEU A 115 -3.53 18.31 -23.97
CA LEU A 115 -3.53 18.91 -25.30
C LEU A 115 -2.38 19.91 -25.39
N GLY A 116 -1.62 19.87 -26.49
CA GLY A 116 -0.60 20.89 -26.76
C GLY A 116 -1.24 22.29 -26.86
N PRO A 117 -0.49 23.38 -26.73
CA PRO A 117 -1.03 24.75 -26.74
C PRO A 117 -1.92 25.06 -27.94
N ASP A 118 -1.54 24.56 -29.12
CA ASP A 118 -2.27 24.76 -30.38
C ASP A 118 -3.54 23.90 -30.47
N GLU A 119 -3.49 22.68 -29.93
CA GLU A 119 -4.63 21.77 -29.88
C GLU A 119 -5.66 22.23 -28.84
N LEU A 120 -5.18 22.72 -27.69
CA LEU A 120 -6.02 23.30 -26.65
C LEU A 120 -6.74 24.55 -27.15
N LYS A 121 -6.05 25.38 -27.94
CA LYS A 121 -6.65 26.56 -28.57
C LYS A 121 -7.76 26.18 -29.55
N SER A 122 -7.53 25.14 -30.36
CA SER A 122 -8.51 24.64 -31.33
C SER A 122 -9.72 24.01 -30.63
N TYR A 123 -9.49 23.30 -29.53
CA TYR A 123 -10.54 22.72 -28.69
C TYR A 123 -11.42 23.80 -28.05
N LEU A 124 -10.81 24.82 -27.42
CA LEU A 124 -11.55 25.93 -26.80
C LEU A 124 -12.32 26.79 -27.81
N GLN A 125 -11.86 26.88 -29.06
CA GLN A 125 -12.55 27.62 -30.12
C GLN A 125 -13.80 26.90 -30.64
N ASN A 126 -13.86 25.58 -30.50
CA ASN A 126 -14.95 24.76 -31.00
C ASN A 126 -15.85 24.21 -29.87
N LEU A 127 -15.67 24.68 -28.63
CA LEU A 127 -16.49 24.26 -27.50
C LEU A 127 -17.83 24.98 -27.49
N ASP A 128 -18.91 24.21 -27.40
CA ASP A 128 -20.24 24.80 -27.28
C ASP A 128 -20.49 25.26 -25.82
N PRO A 129 -21.31 26.31 -25.61
CA PRO A 129 -21.61 26.82 -24.26
C PRO A 129 -22.23 25.77 -23.33
N GLU A 130 -22.86 24.72 -23.87
CA GLU A 130 -23.46 23.62 -23.10
C GLU A 130 -22.43 22.61 -22.56
N ASP A 131 -21.23 22.57 -23.15
CA ASP A 131 -20.11 21.71 -22.72
C ASP A 131 -19.38 22.27 -21.49
N PHE A 132 -19.59 23.56 -21.18
CA PHE A 132 -19.22 24.13 -19.89
C PHE A 132 -20.20 23.58 -18.85
N GLY A 133 -19.91 22.38 -18.36
CA GLY A 133 -20.71 21.68 -17.35
C GLY A 133 -21.19 22.63 -16.26
N LYS A 134 -22.48 22.49 -15.88
CA LYS A 134 -23.18 23.40 -14.97
C LYS A 134 -22.37 23.67 -13.71
N PHE A 135 -21.74 24.84 -13.66
CA PHE A 135 -21.12 25.34 -12.44
C PHE A 135 -22.24 25.65 -11.46
N THR A 136 -22.38 24.80 -10.43
CA THR A 136 -23.31 25.05 -9.34
C THR A 136 -22.46 25.59 -8.20
N PRO A 137 -22.56 26.89 -7.84
CA PRO A 137 -21.72 27.52 -6.83
C PRO A 137 -21.94 26.94 -5.42
#